data_AF-A0A958NT49-F1
#
_entry.id   AF-A0A958NT49-F1
#
_cell.length_a   1.000
_cell.length_b   1.000
_cell.length_c   1.000
_cell.angle_alpha   90.00
_cell.angle_beta   90.00
_cell.angle_gamma   90.00
#
_symmetry.space_group_name_H-M   'P 1'
#
loop_
_entity.id
_entity.type
_entity.pdbx_description
1 polymer ?
#
loop_
_entity_poly.entity_id
_entity_poly.type
_entity_poly.pdbx_seq_one_letter_code
_entity_poly.pdbx_strand_id
1 'polypeptide(L)' 'MENNQVAFEDRTLTCKDCGNDFTFTVREQEFYAEKGFTNDPGRCKTCRESRKNR' A
#
# COMPACT_ATOMS: atom_id res chain seq x y z
N MET A 1 -8.32 -29.70 -5.00
CA MET A 1 -7.60 -28.67 -5.79
C MET A 1 -7.33 -27.56 -4.80
N GLU A 2 -6.35 -27.76 -3.93
CA GLU A 2 -6.15 -26.92 -2.75
C GLU A 2 -5.41 -25.63 -3.09
N ASN A 3 -6.11 -24.52 -2.82
CA ASN A 3 -5.66 -23.18 -2.48
C ASN A 3 -4.15 -22.99 -2.32
N ASN A 4 -3.50 -22.46 -3.36
CA ASN A 4 -2.17 -21.86 -3.26
C ASN A 4 -2.30 -20.42 -2.77
N GLN A 5 -2.54 -20.24 -1.47
CA GLN A 5 -2.70 -18.93 -0.85
C GLN A 5 -1.35 -18.41 -0.35
N VAL A 6 -0.54 -17.90 -1.28
CA VAL A 6 0.52 -16.94 -0.97
C VAL A 6 0.11 -15.64 -1.65
N ALA A 7 -1.01 -15.07 -1.22
CA ALA A 7 -1.68 -14.02 -1.97
C ALA A 7 -1.59 -12.71 -1.20
N PHE A 8 -0.59 -11.90 -1.53
CA PHE A 8 -0.80 -10.46 -1.43
C PHE A 8 -2.07 -10.17 -2.23
N GLU A 9 -3.07 -9.55 -1.59
CA GLU A 9 -4.35 -9.18 -2.20
C GLU A 9 -4.46 -7.67 -2.19
N ASP A 10 -5.18 -7.11 -3.15
CA ASP A 10 -5.45 -5.67 -3.17
C ASP A 10 -6.23 -5.29 -1.90
N ARG A 11 -5.64 -4.44 -1.06
CA ARG A 11 -6.24 -4.00 0.20
C ARG A 11 -6.55 -2.52 0.15
N THR A 12 -7.78 -2.13 0.44
CA THR A 12 -8.13 -0.72 0.57
C THR A 12 -7.75 -0.20 1.95
N LEU A 13 -6.95 0.85 1.99
CA LEU A 13 -6.49 1.52 3.21
C LEU A 13 -6.96 2.96 3.24
N THR A 14 -7.13 3.52 4.43
CA THR A 14 -7.52 4.94 4.61
C THR A 14 -6.28 5.81 4.81
N CYS A 15 -6.18 6.89 4.03
CA CYS A 15 -5.09 7.84 4.16
C CYS A 15 -5.22 8.66 5.46
N LYS A 16 -4.18 8.65 6.30
CA LYS A 16 -4.16 9.42 7.58
C LYS A 16 -4.07 10.94 7.40
N ASP A 17 -3.81 11.43 6.18
CA ASP A 17 -3.58 12.85 5.89
C ASP A 17 -4.81 13.49 5.24
N CYS A 18 -5.41 12.83 4.24
CA CYS A 18 -6.61 13.34 3.55
C CYS A 18 -7.91 12.59 3.88
N GLY A 19 -7.86 11.47 4.60
CA GLY A 19 -9.04 10.66 4.95
C GLY A 19 -9.60 9.80 3.81
N ASN A 20 -9.09 9.95 2.58
CA ASN A 20 -9.57 9.17 1.43
C ASN A 20 -9.06 7.74 1.49
N ASP A 21 -9.90 6.81 1.03
CA ASP A 21 -9.51 5.45 0.72
C ASP A 21 -8.54 5.40 -0.48
N PHE A 22 -7.59 4.48 -0.41
CA PHE A 22 -6.68 4.17 -1.51
C PHE A 22 -6.36 2.68 -1.52
N THR A 23 -6.16 2.14 -2.72
CA THR A 23 -5.83 0.72 -2.89
C THR A 23 -4.35 0.51 -2.68
N PHE A 24 -3.99 -0.33 -1.73
CA PHE A 24 -2.67 -0.91 -1.55
C PHE A 24 -2.60 -2.19 -2.37
N THR A 25 -2.12 -2.05 -3.60
CA THR A 25 -2.14 -3.14 -4.58
C THR A 25 -1.15 -4.26 -4.22
N VAL A 26 -1.35 -5.44 -4.79
CA VAL A 26 -0.39 -6.54 -4.69
C VAL A 26 1.03 -6.11 -5.06
N ARG A 27 1.17 -5.40 -6.18
CA ARG A 27 2.47 -4.91 -6.66
C ARG A 27 3.14 -3.94 -5.69
N GLU A 28 2.35 -3.09 -5.03
CA GLU A 28 2.90 -2.19 -4.00
C GLU A 28 3.32 -2.96 -2.74
N GLN A 29 2.58 -4.03 -2.38
CA GLN A 29 2.96 -4.90 -1.26
C GLN A 29 4.25 -5.66 -1.56
N GLU A 30 4.41 -6.19 -2.77
CA GLU A 30 5.64 -6.82 -3.24
C GLU A 30 6.80 -5.83 -3.19
N PHE A 31 6.63 -4.61 -3.72
CA PHE A 31 7.65 -3.57 -3.65
C PHE A 31 8.03 -3.21 -2.21
N TYR A 32 7.05 -3.14 -1.30
CA TYR A 32 7.31 -2.87 0.11
C TYR A 32 8.10 -4.02 0.75
N ALA A 33 7.72 -5.26 0.48
CA ALA A 33 8.40 -6.46 0.98
C ALA A 33 9.85 -6.56 0.44
N GLU A 34 10.07 -6.29 -0.84
CA GLU A 34 11.40 -6.25 -1.48
C GLU A 34 12.32 -5.19 -0.85
N LYS A 35 11.75 -4.07 -0.39
CA LYS A 35 12.49 -3.02 0.31
C LYS A 35 12.69 -3.31 1.81
N GLY A 36 12.14 -4.42 2.32
CA GLY A 36 12.17 -4.77 3.75
C GLY A 36 11.21 -3.93 4.59
N PHE A 37 10.20 -3.29 3.99
CA PHE A 37 9.14 -2.61 4.73
C PHE A 37 8.09 -3.62 5.17
N THR A 38 7.94 -3.78 6.48
CA THR A 38 6.91 -4.64 7.08
C THR A 38 5.60 -3.91 7.37
N ASN A 39 5.58 -2.59 7.20
CA ASN A 39 4.43 -1.74 7.56
C ASN A 39 3.64 -1.31 6.33
N ASP A 40 2.32 -1.31 6.46
CA ASP A 40 1.41 -0.79 5.44
C ASP A 40 1.59 0.73 5.26
N PRO A 41 1.39 1.27 4.04
CA PRO A 41 1.42 2.70 3.81
C PRO A 41 0.30 3.38 4.62
N GLY A 42 0.66 4.37 5.43
CA GLY A 42 -0.31 5.19 6.16
C GLY A 42 -0.87 6.37 5.36
N ARG A 43 -0.38 6.59 4.14
CA ARG A 43 -0.76 7.72 3.27
C ARG A 43 -0.90 7.26 1.82
N CYS A 44 -1.92 7.77 1.14
CA CYS A 44 -2.12 7.53 -0.28
C CYS A 44 -0.95 8.10 -1.10
N LYS A 45 -0.81 7.62 -2.34
CA LYS A 45 0.25 8.06 -3.27
C LYS A 45 0.25 9.58 -3.45
N THR A 46 -0.93 10.18 -3.64
CA THR A 46 -1.10 11.63 -3.81
C THR A 46 -0.52 12.42 -2.63
N CYS A 47 -0.87 12.07 -1.39
CA CYS A 47 -0.34 12.75 -0.20
C CYS A 47 1.17 12.53 -0.02
N ARG A 48 1.70 11.35 -0.39
CA ARG A 48 3.15 11.09 -0.37
C ARG A 48 3.88 11.98 -1.38
N GLU A 49 3.35 12.09 -2.61
CA GLU A 49 3.92 12.94 -3.67
C GLU A 49 3.82 14.42 -3.35
N SER A 50 2.68 14.90 -2.85
CA SER A 50 2.49 16.30 -2.45
C SER A 50 3.47 16.74 -1.35
N ARG A 51 3.87 15.84 -0.44
CA ARG A 51 4.90 16.16 0.58
C ARG A 51 6.31 16.16 0.02
N LYS A 52 6.62 15.32 -0.97
CA LYS A 52 7.95 15.28 -1.60
C LYS A 52 8.23 16.52 -2.45
N ASN A 53 7.18 17.19 -2.94
CA ASN A 53 7.26 18.38 -3.79
C ASN A 53 7.20 19.72 -3.01
N ARG A 54 7.43 19.70 -1.69
CA ARG A 54 7.68 20.89 -0.86
C ARG A 54 9.10 20.87 -0.36
#